data_AF-A0A4R1PQQ0-F1
#
_entry.id   AF-A0A4R1PQQ0-F1
#
_cell.length_a   1.000
_cell.length_b   1.000
_cell.length_c   1.000
_cell.angle_alpha   90.00
_cell.angle_beta   90.00
_cell.angle_gamma   90.00
#
_symmetry.space_group_name_H-M   'P 1'
#
loop_
_entity.id
_entity.type
_entity.pdbx_description
1 polymer ?
#
loop_
_entity_poly.entity_id
_entity_poly.type
_entity_poly.pdbx_seq_one_letter_code
_entity_poly.pdbx_strand_id
1 'polypeptide(L)'
;MKRVHVAAAVIRGANGRVLLARRPEDKHQGGLWEFPGGKVEAGEAVETALARELEEELGIRVAAARPLIQIRHDYPDQRVLLDVWEVGAFAGEPHGAEGQALAWVAPRQLPEYEFPAANYPIVAAARLPERYLITPDNLPSQALLQGLRTALEGGVRLVQLRAPNMYDPEYRDMAVDVQGLCAGRAQLMLKGPLEWLGDFPAAGWHLTARQLREYAANGRPFPAERWLAASCHDAEELALAARMGVDFVTLSPIEATRSHPEVRPLGWEQAAELLQDFDRPAFLLGGLDSQHLMRAWQAGAQGIAGIRGLWPD
;
A
#
# COMPACT_ATOMS: atom_id res chain seq x y z
N MET A 1 -7.37 -25.49 14.86
CA MET A 1 -5.98 -25.61 14.36
C MET A 1 -5.17 -24.44 14.90
N LYS A 2 -3.92 -24.66 15.31
CA LYS A 2 -3.05 -23.58 15.80
C LYS A 2 -2.65 -22.69 14.62
N ARG A 3 -2.71 -21.37 14.79
CA ARG A 3 -2.24 -20.40 13.79
C ARG A 3 -0.71 -20.34 13.83
N VAL A 4 -0.07 -20.49 12.67
CA VAL A 4 1.37 -20.31 12.50
C VAL A 4 1.64 -18.83 12.28
N HIS A 5 2.61 -18.29 13.00
CA HIS A 5 3.04 -16.91 12.86
C HIS A 5 4.35 -16.89 12.08
N VAL A 6 4.41 -16.09 11.02
CA VAL A 6 5.55 -15.99 10.10
C VAL A 6 5.97 -14.53 10.01
N ALA A 7 7.25 -14.25 10.24
CA ALA A 7 7.86 -12.96 9.98
C ALA A 7 8.44 -12.98 8.56
N ALA A 8 8.02 -12.04 7.71
CA ALA A 8 8.48 -11.96 6.31
C ALA A 8 8.99 -10.56 5.97
N ALA A 9 9.90 -10.46 4.99
CA ALA A 9 10.61 -9.23 4.69
C ALA A 9 10.43 -8.74 3.25
N VAL A 10 9.96 -7.51 3.09
CA VAL A 10 10.16 -6.72 1.87
C VAL A 10 11.50 -5.99 2.01
N ILE A 11 12.56 -6.58 1.47
CA ILE A 11 13.93 -6.04 1.59
C ILE A 11 14.19 -5.08 0.43
N ARG A 12 14.50 -3.82 0.74
CA ARG A 12 14.84 -2.79 -0.25
C ARG A 12 16.35 -2.70 -0.46
N GLY A 13 16.81 -2.87 -1.70
CA GLY A 13 18.18 -2.62 -2.10
C GLY A 13 18.45 -1.13 -2.35
N ALA A 14 19.73 -0.77 -2.56
CA ALA A 14 20.16 0.63 -2.74
C ALA A 14 19.48 1.37 -3.93
N ASN A 15 18.97 0.62 -4.92
CA ASN A 15 18.26 1.16 -6.09
C ASN A 15 16.72 1.04 -5.98
N GLY A 16 16.19 0.73 -4.80
CA GLY A 16 14.75 0.56 -4.56
C GLY A 16 14.16 -0.74 -5.12
N ARG A 17 15.00 -1.66 -5.65
CA ARG A 17 14.56 -3.01 -5.99
C ARG A 17 14.26 -3.82 -4.72
N VAL A 18 13.37 -4.78 -4.85
CA VAL A 18 12.94 -5.69 -3.80
C VAL A 18 13.60 -7.05 -4.01
N LEU A 19 14.16 -7.63 -2.95
CA LEU A 19 14.73 -8.97 -3.00
C LEU A 19 13.61 -10.01 -2.87
N LEU A 20 13.56 -10.94 -3.81
CA LEU A 20 12.72 -12.13 -3.75
C LEU A 20 13.58 -13.38 -3.64
N ALA A 21 13.03 -14.41 -2.99
CA ALA A 21 13.57 -15.76 -2.99
C ALA A 21 12.62 -16.71 -3.74
N ARG A 22 13.17 -17.71 -4.40
CA ARG A 22 12.37 -18.76 -5.06
C ARG A 22 12.31 -20.00 -4.16
N ARG A 23 11.11 -20.46 -3.86
CA ARG A 23 10.89 -21.67 -3.05
C ARG A 23 11.58 -22.88 -3.67
N PRO A 24 12.28 -23.71 -2.86
CA PRO A 24 12.71 -25.04 -3.30
C PRO A 24 11.53 -25.84 -3.87
N GLU A 25 11.77 -26.63 -4.91
CA GLU A 25 10.70 -27.38 -5.60
C GLU A 25 9.98 -28.38 -4.70
N ASP A 26 10.65 -28.87 -3.64
CA ASP A 26 10.17 -29.89 -2.72
C ASP A 26 9.36 -29.34 -1.52
N LYS A 27 9.26 -28.02 -1.34
CA LYS A 27 8.43 -27.40 -0.29
C LYS A 27 6.98 -27.18 -0.76
N HIS A 28 6.07 -26.94 0.20
CA HIS A 28 4.66 -26.62 -0.08
C HIS A 28 4.57 -25.39 -1.01
N GLN A 29 3.90 -25.54 -2.17
CA GLN A 29 3.89 -24.55 -3.27
C GLN A 29 5.30 -24.21 -3.81
N GLY A 30 6.15 -25.23 -3.98
CA GLY A 30 7.51 -25.09 -4.51
C GLY A 30 7.56 -24.47 -5.92
N GLY A 31 8.67 -23.80 -6.22
CA GLY A 31 8.89 -23.12 -7.50
C GLY A 31 8.31 -21.70 -7.61
N LEU A 32 7.38 -21.31 -6.72
CA LEU A 32 6.88 -19.94 -6.61
C LEU A 32 7.91 -18.98 -5.98
N TRP A 33 7.74 -17.69 -6.22
CA TRP A 33 8.51 -16.65 -5.56
C TRP A 33 7.87 -16.23 -4.24
N GLU A 34 8.69 -15.80 -3.29
CA GLU A 34 8.25 -15.34 -1.98
C GLU A 34 9.12 -14.21 -1.43
N PHE A 35 8.59 -13.58 -0.38
CA PHE A 35 9.32 -12.64 0.45
C PHE A 35 10.06 -13.45 1.52
N PRO A 36 11.40 -13.31 1.65
CA PRO A 36 12.20 -14.09 2.59
C PRO A 36 11.75 -13.94 4.04
N GLY A 37 12.00 -14.97 4.86
CA GLY A 37 11.64 -15.01 6.26
C GLY A 37 11.03 -16.35 6.67
N GLY A 38 10.70 -16.47 7.95
CA GLY A 38 10.32 -17.76 8.52
C GLY A 38 9.47 -17.65 9.77
N LYS A 39 9.40 -18.75 10.52
CA LYS A 39 8.43 -18.89 11.62
C LYS A 39 8.88 -18.11 12.84
N VAL A 40 7.92 -17.45 13.49
CA VAL A 40 8.11 -16.85 14.81
C VAL A 40 7.96 -17.95 15.85
N GLU A 41 9.01 -18.16 16.64
CA GLU A 41 9.00 -19.16 17.70
C GLU A 41 8.18 -18.71 18.91
N ALA A 42 7.81 -19.67 19.77
CA ALA A 42 6.97 -19.38 20.92
C ALA A 42 7.66 -18.41 21.91
N GLY A 43 7.09 -17.21 22.08
CA GLY A 43 7.64 -16.17 22.95
C GLY A 43 8.73 -15.30 22.30
N GLU A 44 9.04 -15.54 21.02
CA GLU A 44 9.98 -14.73 20.23
C GLU A 44 9.29 -13.43 19.77
N ALA A 45 10.00 -12.30 19.84
CA ALA A 45 9.54 -11.06 19.25
C ALA A 45 9.65 -11.14 17.72
N VAL A 46 8.72 -10.53 16.99
CA VAL A 46 8.67 -10.64 15.52
C VAL A 46 9.94 -10.11 14.88
N GLU A 47 10.49 -9.01 15.38
CA GLU A 47 11.73 -8.41 14.89
C GLU A 47 12.95 -9.31 15.14
N THR A 48 12.94 -10.06 16.25
CA THR A 48 13.99 -11.05 16.56
C THR A 48 13.92 -12.23 15.60
N ALA A 49 12.71 -12.76 15.38
CA ALA A 49 12.48 -13.82 14.40
C ALA A 49 12.90 -13.38 12.99
N LEU A 50 12.47 -12.19 12.55
CA LEU A 50 12.82 -11.61 11.26
C LEU A 50 14.35 -11.51 11.10
N ALA A 51 15.05 -10.95 12.08
CA ALA A 51 16.50 -10.79 12.00
C ALA A 51 17.24 -12.13 11.92
N ARG A 52 16.83 -13.12 12.73
CA ARG A 52 17.38 -14.48 12.74
C ARG A 52 17.16 -15.18 11.40
N GLU A 53 15.93 -15.20 10.91
CA GLU A 53 15.56 -15.88 9.66
C GLU A 53 16.31 -15.26 8.45
N LEU A 54 16.42 -13.92 8.39
CA LEU A 54 17.16 -13.28 7.30
C LEU A 54 18.69 -13.51 7.39
N GLU A 55 19.24 -13.68 8.59
CA GLU A 55 20.64 -14.06 8.75
C GLU A 55 20.88 -15.51 8.32
N GLU A 56 19.98 -16.43 8.70
CA GLU A 56 20.04 -17.85 8.36
C GLU A 56 19.83 -18.11 6.86
N GLU A 57 18.81 -17.51 6.25
CA GLU A 57 18.43 -17.76 4.85
C GLU A 57 19.26 -16.96 3.84
N LEU A 58 19.68 -15.75 4.21
CA LEU A 58 20.28 -14.79 3.29
C LEU A 58 21.69 -14.30 3.68
N GLY A 59 22.13 -14.57 4.91
CA GLY A 59 23.39 -14.04 5.42
C GLY A 59 23.40 -12.53 5.66
N ILE A 60 22.23 -11.90 5.86
CA ILE A 60 22.13 -10.46 6.10
C ILE A 60 21.70 -10.15 7.54
N ARG A 61 22.24 -9.05 8.08
CA ARG A 61 21.89 -8.55 9.41
C ARG A 61 21.07 -7.28 9.27
N VAL A 62 19.85 -7.29 9.78
CA VAL A 62 18.91 -6.16 9.73
C VAL A 62 19.47 -4.97 10.52
N ALA A 63 19.51 -3.79 9.90
CA ALA A 63 19.93 -2.54 10.54
C ALA A 63 18.77 -1.57 10.76
N ALA A 64 17.79 -1.55 9.86
CA ALA A 64 16.55 -0.79 10.00
C ALA A 64 15.39 -1.53 9.34
N ALA A 65 14.33 -1.73 10.12
CA ALA A 65 13.08 -2.31 9.65
C ALA A 65 11.87 -1.59 10.25
N ARG A 66 10.74 -1.66 9.56
CA ARG A 66 9.45 -1.15 10.04
C ARG A 66 8.31 -2.11 9.67
N PRO A 67 7.19 -2.11 10.42
CA PRO A 67 5.98 -2.81 9.99
C PRO A 67 5.52 -2.31 8.62
N LEU A 68 5.06 -3.23 7.77
CA LEU A 68 4.50 -2.91 6.44
C LEU A 68 3.04 -3.33 6.34
N ILE A 69 2.72 -4.59 6.60
CA ILE A 69 1.36 -5.13 6.53
C ILE A 69 1.25 -6.44 7.31
N GLN A 70 0.07 -6.72 7.89
CA GLN A 70 -0.25 -8.02 8.47
C GLN A 70 -1.35 -8.71 7.67
N ILE A 71 -1.19 -10.01 7.38
CA ILE A 71 -2.13 -10.78 6.57
C ILE A 71 -2.50 -12.05 7.33
N ARG A 72 -3.80 -12.22 7.59
CA ARG A 72 -4.37 -13.45 8.18
C ARG A 72 -4.92 -14.29 7.04
N HIS A 73 -4.34 -15.45 6.78
CA HIS A 73 -4.78 -16.33 5.71
C HIS A 73 -5.05 -17.74 6.24
N ASP A 74 -6.23 -18.27 5.93
CA ASP A 74 -6.66 -19.59 6.35
C ASP A 74 -6.69 -20.52 5.11
N TYR A 75 -5.66 -21.35 4.96
CA TYR A 75 -5.62 -22.47 4.03
C TYR A 75 -6.50 -23.63 4.55
N PRO A 76 -6.94 -24.57 3.69
CA PRO A 76 -7.71 -25.74 4.12
C PRO A 76 -7.03 -26.58 5.21
N ASP A 77 -5.69 -26.60 5.22
CA ASP A 77 -4.83 -27.42 6.07
C ASP A 77 -3.99 -26.61 7.07
N GLN A 78 -3.99 -25.28 7.03
CA GLN A 78 -3.22 -24.43 7.95
C GLN A 78 -3.78 -23.01 8.05
N ARG A 79 -3.64 -22.40 9.23
CA ARG A 79 -3.90 -20.95 9.41
C ARG A 79 -2.59 -20.22 9.62
N VAL A 80 -2.38 -19.12 8.91
CA VAL A 80 -1.13 -18.35 8.93
C VAL A 80 -1.42 -16.88 9.24
N LEU A 81 -0.59 -16.28 10.09
CA LEU A 81 -0.40 -14.83 10.20
C LEU A 81 0.94 -14.51 9.56
N LEU A 82 0.92 -13.76 8.47
CA LEU A 82 2.10 -13.16 7.87
C LEU A 82 2.26 -11.77 8.48
N ASP A 83 3.30 -11.57 9.27
CA ASP A 83 3.71 -10.28 9.81
C ASP A 83 4.86 -9.75 8.97
N VAL A 84 4.56 -8.81 8.08
CA VAL A 84 5.46 -8.40 7.02
C VAL A 84 6.09 -7.07 7.34
N TRP A 85 7.42 -7.04 7.26
CA TRP A 85 8.25 -5.89 7.59
C TRP A 85 8.98 -5.40 6.34
N GLU A 86 9.15 -4.09 6.24
CA GLU A 86 10.04 -3.49 5.26
C GLU A 86 11.42 -3.34 5.87
N VAL A 87 12.43 -3.95 5.24
CA VAL A 87 13.84 -3.80 5.63
C VAL A 87 14.47 -2.77 4.71
N GLY A 88 14.70 -1.58 5.26
CA GLY A 88 15.27 -0.44 4.52
C GLY A 88 16.79 -0.37 4.59
N ALA A 89 17.42 -1.01 5.57
CA ALA A 89 18.87 -1.08 5.71
C ALA A 89 19.29 -2.40 6.36
N PHE A 90 20.39 -2.98 5.88
CA PHE A 90 21.00 -4.20 6.38
C PHE A 90 22.51 -4.21 6.09
N ALA A 91 23.23 -5.14 6.74
CA ALA A 91 24.64 -5.40 6.49
C ALA A 91 24.83 -6.82 5.92
N GLY A 92 25.83 -6.99 5.04
CA GLY A 92 26.08 -8.24 4.32
C GLY A 92 25.59 -8.20 2.87
N GLU A 93 26.01 -9.19 2.08
CA GLU A 93 25.54 -9.38 0.70
C GLU A 93 24.57 -10.57 0.66
N PRO A 94 23.31 -10.38 0.25
CA PRO A 94 22.34 -11.46 0.23
C PRO A 94 22.76 -12.58 -0.72
N HIS A 95 22.69 -13.82 -0.23
CA HIS A 95 22.90 -15.03 -1.02
C HIS A 95 21.95 -16.12 -0.54
N GLY A 96 21.56 -17.06 -1.40
CA GLY A 96 20.69 -18.15 -0.98
C GLY A 96 21.45 -19.17 -0.13
N ALA A 97 21.46 -18.99 1.20
CA ALA A 97 22.19 -19.87 2.12
C ALA A 97 21.62 -21.30 2.15
N GLU A 98 20.35 -21.48 1.77
CA GLU A 98 19.69 -22.77 1.60
C GLU A 98 19.73 -23.28 0.13
N GLY A 99 20.48 -22.61 -0.75
CA GLY A 99 20.55 -22.94 -2.18
C GLY A 99 19.38 -22.41 -3.03
N GLN A 100 18.57 -21.52 -2.47
CA GLN A 100 17.46 -20.87 -3.17
C GLN A 100 17.94 -19.81 -4.16
N ALA A 101 17.25 -19.68 -5.29
CA ALA A 101 17.52 -18.62 -6.26
C ALA A 101 16.99 -17.27 -5.72
N LEU A 102 17.79 -16.22 -5.87
CA LEU A 102 17.43 -14.86 -5.49
C LEU A 102 17.25 -13.96 -6.72
N ALA A 103 16.34 -12.99 -6.62
CA ALA A 103 16.17 -11.97 -7.65
C ALA A 103 15.93 -10.58 -7.04
N TRP A 104 16.66 -9.59 -7.54
CA TRP A 104 16.38 -8.18 -7.28
C TRP A 104 15.41 -7.64 -8.34
N VAL A 105 14.17 -7.38 -7.93
CA VAL A 105 13.06 -7.05 -8.82
C VAL A 105 12.64 -5.60 -8.64
N ALA A 106 12.41 -4.86 -9.72
CA ALA A 106 11.84 -3.51 -9.58
C ALA A 106 10.39 -3.62 -9.10
N PRO A 107 9.89 -2.75 -8.19
CA PRO A 107 8.54 -2.89 -7.64
C PRO A 107 7.44 -3.03 -8.69
N ARG A 108 7.54 -2.27 -9.80
CA ARG A 108 6.58 -2.34 -10.92
C ARG A 108 6.51 -3.70 -11.62
N GLN A 109 7.57 -4.52 -11.52
CA GLN A 109 7.67 -5.84 -12.15
C GLN A 109 7.24 -6.96 -11.20
N LEU A 110 7.01 -6.69 -9.91
CA LEU A 110 6.57 -7.71 -8.96
C LEU A 110 5.31 -8.47 -9.46
N PRO A 111 4.29 -7.84 -10.07
CA PRO A 111 3.13 -8.59 -10.59
C PRO A 111 3.45 -9.59 -11.72
N GLU A 112 4.64 -9.53 -12.33
CA GLU A 112 5.09 -10.47 -13.37
C GLU A 112 5.56 -11.82 -12.78
N TYR A 113 5.71 -11.90 -11.45
CA TYR A 113 6.18 -13.09 -10.73
C TYR A 113 5.01 -13.85 -10.12
N GLU A 114 5.10 -15.18 -10.11
CA GLU A 114 4.10 -16.04 -9.50
C GLU A 114 4.32 -16.15 -7.99
N PHE A 115 3.31 -15.77 -7.21
CA PHE A 115 3.33 -15.78 -5.75
C PHE A 115 2.18 -16.63 -5.19
N PRO A 116 2.32 -17.14 -3.95
CA PRO A 116 1.18 -17.63 -3.18
C PRO A 116 0.07 -16.57 -3.09
N ALA A 117 -1.20 -17.00 -3.05
CA ALA A 117 -2.34 -16.08 -3.01
C ALA A 117 -2.29 -15.09 -1.83
N ALA A 118 -1.78 -15.53 -0.67
CA ALA A 118 -1.62 -14.69 0.52
C ALA A 118 -0.60 -13.55 0.34
N ASN A 119 0.24 -13.59 -0.69
CA ASN A 119 1.29 -12.60 -0.92
C ASN A 119 0.85 -11.45 -1.84
N TYR A 120 -0.30 -11.55 -2.53
CA TYR A 120 -0.77 -10.46 -3.40
C TYR A 120 -0.92 -9.11 -2.68
N PRO A 121 -1.44 -9.04 -1.44
CA PRO A 121 -1.45 -7.78 -0.70
C PRO A 121 -0.06 -7.27 -0.32
N ILE A 122 0.92 -8.18 -0.12
CA ILE A 122 2.32 -7.81 0.11
C ILE A 122 2.92 -7.20 -1.16
N VAL A 123 2.63 -7.78 -2.33
CA VAL A 123 3.04 -7.23 -3.63
C VAL A 123 2.48 -5.81 -3.82
N ALA A 124 1.23 -5.57 -3.44
CA ALA A 124 0.64 -4.24 -3.44
C ALA A 124 1.39 -3.29 -2.47
N ALA A 125 1.58 -3.70 -1.21
CA ALA A 125 2.28 -2.91 -0.20
C ALA A 125 3.71 -2.53 -0.61
N ALA A 126 4.47 -3.48 -1.17
CA ALA A 126 5.85 -3.28 -1.63
C ALA A 126 5.97 -2.25 -2.76
N ARG A 127 4.91 -2.08 -3.56
CA ARG A 127 4.81 -1.13 -4.69
C ARG A 127 4.35 0.26 -4.27
N LEU A 128 3.63 0.36 -3.14
CA LEU A 128 3.07 1.62 -2.67
C LEU A 128 4.13 2.42 -1.89
N PRO A 129 4.14 3.76 -2.02
CA PRO A 129 4.94 4.60 -1.15
C PRO A 129 4.29 4.72 0.23
N GLU A 130 4.94 5.46 1.13
CA GLU A 130 4.44 5.75 2.48
C GLU A 130 3.58 7.04 2.55
N ARG A 131 3.57 7.84 1.47
CA ARG A 131 2.83 9.09 1.34
C ARG A 131 1.91 9.06 0.13
N TYR A 132 0.63 9.32 0.34
CA TYR A 132 -0.39 9.48 -0.70
C TYR A 132 -0.86 10.95 -0.74
N LEU A 133 -0.32 11.72 -1.68
CA LEU A 133 -0.68 13.12 -1.84
C LEU A 133 -2.08 13.26 -2.44
N ILE A 134 -2.93 14.08 -1.86
CA ILE A 134 -4.22 14.47 -2.42
C ILE A 134 -4.13 15.95 -2.76
N THR A 135 -4.42 16.33 -4.01
CA THR A 135 -4.31 17.74 -4.40
C THR A 135 -5.29 18.62 -3.61
N PRO A 136 -4.93 19.87 -3.29
CA PRO A 136 -5.86 20.84 -2.73
C PRO A 136 -6.96 21.16 -3.75
N ASP A 137 -8.13 21.55 -3.24
CA ASP A 137 -9.19 22.14 -4.06
C ASP A 137 -9.00 23.65 -4.20
N ASN A 138 -9.78 24.24 -5.11
CA ASN A 138 -9.92 25.69 -5.28
C ASN A 138 -8.62 26.46 -5.60
N LEU A 139 -7.58 25.78 -6.08
CA LEU A 139 -6.42 26.44 -6.68
C LEU A 139 -6.69 26.72 -8.17
N PRO A 140 -6.21 27.86 -8.70
CA PRO A 140 -6.12 28.06 -10.14
C PRO A 140 -5.28 26.95 -10.78
N SER A 141 -5.63 26.53 -12.00
CA SER A 141 -5.01 25.39 -12.67
C SER A 141 -3.48 25.47 -12.73
N GLN A 142 -2.94 26.65 -13.06
CA GLN A 142 -1.50 26.85 -13.13
C GLN A 142 -0.80 26.67 -11.76
N ALA A 143 -1.43 27.12 -10.67
CA ALA A 143 -0.89 26.98 -9.32
C ALA A 143 -0.93 25.51 -8.86
N LEU A 144 -2.02 24.79 -9.17
CA LEU A 144 -2.13 23.35 -8.91
C LEU A 144 -1.02 22.57 -9.63
N LEU A 145 -0.83 22.81 -10.93
CA LEU A 145 0.19 22.14 -11.74
C LEU A 145 1.60 22.48 -11.25
N GLN A 146 1.85 23.72 -10.83
CA GLN A 146 3.15 24.11 -10.28
C GLN A 146 3.44 23.42 -8.95
N GLY A 147 2.48 23.45 -8.01
CA GLY A 147 2.64 22.75 -6.72
C GLY A 147 2.82 21.24 -6.91
N LEU A 148 2.12 20.63 -7.87
CA LEU A 148 2.32 19.23 -8.20
C LEU A 148 3.73 18.94 -8.72
N ARG A 149 4.29 19.79 -9.59
CA ARG A 149 5.70 19.64 -10.04
C ARG A 149 6.66 19.66 -8.86
N THR A 150 6.51 20.64 -7.97
CA THR A 150 7.32 20.76 -6.75
C THR A 150 7.17 19.51 -5.87
N ALA A 151 5.95 18.99 -5.71
CA ALA A 151 5.72 17.77 -4.93
C ALA A 151 6.41 16.53 -5.54
N LEU A 152 6.35 16.37 -6.87
CA LEU A 152 6.99 15.27 -7.59
C LEU A 152 8.52 15.34 -7.50
N GLU A 153 9.09 16.54 -7.62
CA GLU A 153 10.52 16.82 -7.40
C GLU A 153 10.92 16.52 -5.95
N GLY A 154 10.05 16.85 -4.99
CA GLY A 154 10.19 16.52 -3.57
C GLY A 154 10.00 15.03 -3.22
N GLY A 155 9.82 14.15 -4.21
CA GLY A 155 9.80 12.70 -3.98
C GLY A 155 8.41 12.07 -3.87
N VAL A 156 7.31 12.80 -4.09
CA VAL A 156 5.96 12.21 -4.11
C VAL A 156 5.85 11.21 -5.27
N ARG A 157 5.31 10.02 -4.98
CA ARG A 157 5.16 8.91 -5.95
C ARG A 157 3.74 8.37 -6.10
N LEU A 158 2.79 8.84 -5.29
CA LEU A 158 1.37 8.49 -5.38
C LEU A 158 0.53 9.75 -5.16
N VAL A 159 -0.32 10.07 -6.13
CA VAL A 159 -1.08 11.33 -6.19
C VAL A 159 -2.55 11.04 -6.49
N GLN A 160 -3.46 11.71 -5.80
CA GLN A 160 -4.87 11.79 -6.15
C GLN A 160 -5.19 13.20 -6.67
N LEU A 161 -5.76 13.28 -7.87
CA LEU A 161 -6.41 14.52 -8.30
C LEU A 161 -7.76 14.65 -7.58
N ARG A 162 -7.88 15.64 -6.71
CA ARG A 162 -9.11 15.98 -5.98
C ARG A 162 -9.61 17.34 -6.45
N ALA A 163 -10.78 17.33 -7.08
CA ALA A 163 -11.49 18.53 -7.49
C ALA A 163 -13.02 18.30 -7.43
N PRO A 164 -13.60 18.20 -6.21
CA PRO A 164 -14.99 17.75 -6.01
C PRO A 164 -16.06 18.71 -6.55
N ASN A 165 -15.70 19.98 -6.82
CA ASN A 165 -16.62 21.02 -7.28
C ASN A 165 -16.33 21.47 -8.73
N MET A 166 -15.42 20.79 -9.43
CA MET A 166 -15.03 21.13 -10.80
C MET A 166 -16.00 20.49 -11.80
N TYR A 167 -16.32 21.20 -12.88
CA TYR A 167 -17.19 20.67 -13.93
C TYR A 167 -16.47 19.55 -14.70
N ASP A 168 -17.21 18.50 -15.08
CA ASP A 168 -16.63 17.26 -15.63
C ASP A 168 -15.66 17.45 -16.81
N PRO A 169 -15.97 18.25 -17.86
CA PRO A 169 -15.01 18.61 -18.90
C PRO A 169 -13.73 19.27 -18.37
N GLU A 170 -13.84 20.24 -17.46
CA GLU A 170 -12.69 20.93 -16.88
C GLU A 170 -11.83 19.96 -16.05
N TYR A 171 -12.48 19.06 -15.31
CA TYR A 171 -11.81 18.00 -14.56
C TYR A 171 -11.04 17.07 -15.49
N ARG A 172 -11.64 16.66 -16.61
CA ARG A 172 -11.01 15.76 -17.58
C ARG A 172 -9.81 16.43 -18.24
N ASP A 173 -9.90 17.70 -18.63
CA ASP A 173 -8.77 18.46 -19.18
C ASP A 173 -7.62 18.55 -18.15
N MET A 174 -7.95 18.88 -16.89
CA MET A 174 -6.97 18.88 -15.79
C MET A 174 -6.33 17.50 -15.57
N ALA A 175 -7.12 16.43 -15.64
CA ALA A 175 -6.64 15.07 -15.45
C ALA A 175 -5.64 14.66 -16.54
N VAL A 176 -5.81 15.15 -17.79
CA VAL A 176 -4.84 14.95 -18.87
C VAL A 176 -3.51 15.62 -18.54
N ASP A 177 -3.53 16.88 -18.12
CA ASP A 177 -2.31 17.63 -17.75
C ASP A 177 -1.57 16.98 -16.57
N VAL A 178 -2.32 16.61 -15.53
CA VAL A 178 -1.79 15.94 -14.33
C VAL A 178 -1.22 14.56 -14.68
N GLN A 179 -1.87 13.80 -15.56
CA GLN A 179 -1.35 12.51 -16.05
C GLN A 179 -0.01 12.70 -16.78
N GLY A 180 0.12 13.74 -17.60
CA GLY A 180 1.38 14.10 -18.25
C GLY A 180 2.51 14.44 -17.27
N LEU A 181 2.20 15.15 -16.17
CA LEU A 181 3.18 15.45 -15.13
C LEU A 181 3.60 14.20 -14.34
N CYS A 182 2.66 13.31 -14.04
CA CYS A 182 2.92 12.08 -13.28
C CYS A 182 3.61 10.98 -14.10
N ALA A 183 3.52 11.01 -15.43
CA ALA A 183 4.07 9.98 -16.31
C ALA A 183 5.54 9.64 -15.98
N GLY A 184 5.80 8.36 -15.67
CA GLY A 184 7.13 7.85 -15.31
C GLY A 184 7.66 8.29 -13.93
N ARG A 185 6.92 9.14 -13.20
CA ARG A 185 7.34 9.73 -11.91
C ARG A 185 6.46 9.31 -10.74
N ALA A 186 5.15 9.21 -10.92
CA ALA A 186 4.20 8.89 -9.87
C ALA A 186 2.97 8.15 -10.41
N GLN A 187 2.33 7.37 -9.56
CA GLN A 187 1.02 6.82 -9.85
C GLN A 187 -0.06 7.89 -9.62
N LEU A 188 -0.82 8.21 -10.66
CA LEU A 188 -2.01 9.04 -10.57
C LEU A 188 -3.24 8.20 -10.25
N MET A 189 -4.03 8.67 -9.29
CA MET A 189 -5.35 8.15 -8.92
C MET A 189 -6.39 9.22 -9.24
N LEU A 190 -7.40 8.85 -10.02
CA LEU A 190 -8.53 9.73 -10.35
C LEU A 190 -9.77 9.34 -9.56
N LYS A 191 -10.64 10.32 -9.35
CA LYS A 191 -11.95 10.13 -8.75
C LYS A 191 -13.00 10.62 -9.75
N GLY A 192 -14.00 9.80 -10.03
CA GLY A 192 -15.04 10.15 -11.00
C GLY A 192 -15.93 8.95 -11.37
N PRO A 193 -16.84 9.15 -12.34
CA PRO A 193 -17.65 8.11 -12.94
C PRO A 193 -16.80 7.01 -13.61
N LEU A 194 -17.20 5.75 -13.53
CA LEU A 194 -16.42 4.63 -14.08
C LEU A 194 -16.41 4.62 -15.62
N GLU A 195 -17.32 5.36 -16.26
CA GLU A 195 -17.36 5.54 -17.71
C GLU A 195 -16.09 6.20 -18.26
N TRP A 196 -15.36 6.96 -17.43
CA TRP A 196 -14.12 7.63 -17.82
C TRP A 196 -12.89 6.71 -17.81
N LEU A 197 -13.03 5.45 -17.39
CA LEU A 197 -11.89 4.51 -17.29
C LEU A 197 -11.14 4.32 -18.62
N GLY A 198 -11.85 4.42 -19.75
CA GLY A 198 -11.27 4.30 -21.09
C GLY A 198 -10.44 5.52 -21.51
N ASP A 199 -10.76 6.71 -20.99
CA ASP A 199 -10.06 7.95 -21.30
C ASP A 199 -8.68 8.03 -20.62
N PHE A 200 -8.52 7.34 -19.49
CA PHE A 200 -7.32 7.40 -18.63
C PHE A 200 -6.75 6.01 -18.35
N PRO A 201 -6.22 5.29 -19.35
CA PRO A 201 -5.78 3.90 -19.18
C PRO A 201 -4.58 3.74 -18.23
N ALA A 202 -3.76 4.78 -18.05
CA ALA A 202 -2.60 4.78 -17.15
C ALA A 202 -2.94 5.20 -15.70
N ALA A 203 -4.11 5.79 -15.48
CA ALA A 203 -4.55 6.19 -14.15
C ALA A 203 -5.18 5.01 -13.39
N GLY A 204 -4.95 4.98 -12.09
CA GLY A 204 -5.74 4.20 -11.16
C GLY A 204 -7.04 4.93 -10.79
N TRP A 205 -7.97 4.21 -10.19
CA TRP A 205 -9.27 4.74 -9.78
C TRP A 205 -9.44 4.71 -8.27
N HIS A 206 -9.96 5.79 -7.69
CA HIS A 206 -10.27 5.88 -6.26
C HIS A 206 -11.78 6.07 -6.08
N LEU A 207 -12.45 5.04 -5.59
CA LEU A 207 -13.90 5.06 -5.32
C LEU A 207 -14.22 5.87 -4.07
N THR A 208 -15.29 6.66 -4.13
CA THR A 208 -15.95 7.13 -2.91
C THR A 208 -16.53 5.97 -2.11
N ALA A 209 -16.74 6.16 -0.81
CA ALA A 209 -17.53 5.23 0.01
C ALA A 209 -18.94 4.94 -0.57
N ARG A 210 -19.57 5.95 -1.20
CA ARG A 210 -20.86 5.79 -1.90
C ARG A 210 -20.75 4.83 -3.08
N GLN A 211 -19.78 5.06 -3.97
CA GLN A 211 -19.54 4.19 -5.13
C GLN A 211 -19.10 2.79 -4.70
N LEU A 212 -18.33 2.67 -3.63
CA LEU A 212 -17.95 1.37 -3.08
C LEU A 212 -19.20 0.58 -2.64
N ARG A 213 -20.11 1.19 -1.87
CA ARG A 213 -21.39 0.55 -1.50
C ARG A 213 -22.24 0.17 -2.70
N GLU A 214 -22.27 1.04 -3.71
CA GLU A 214 -23.04 0.82 -4.93
C GLU A 214 -22.51 -0.34 -5.77
N TYR A 215 -21.18 -0.43 -5.94
CA TYR A 215 -20.57 -1.36 -6.91
C TYR A 215 -19.95 -2.61 -6.30
N ALA A 216 -19.74 -2.69 -4.98
CA ALA A 216 -19.03 -3.83 -4.36
C ALA A 216 -19.73 -5.18 -4.55
N ALA A 217 -21.02 -5.20 -4.86
CA ALA A 217 -21.74 -6.43 -5.22
C ALA A 217 -21.38 -6.95 -6.63
N ASN A 218 -20.94 -6.07 -7.52
CA ASN A 218 -20.58 -6.40 -8.91
C ASN A 218 -19.12 -6.88 -9.04
N GLY A 219 -18.34 -6.81 -7.96
CA GLY A 219 -16.91 -7.12 -7.97
C GLY A 219 -16.06 -6.00 -8.55
N ARG A 220 -14.82 -6.34 -8.93
CA ARG A 220 -13.84 -5.40 -9.45
C ARG A 220 -14.26 -4.89 -10.84
N PRO A 221 -14.36 -3.57 -11.07
CA PRO A 221 -14.88 -3.02 -12.33
C PRO A 221 -13.89 -3.04 -13.50
N PHE A 222 -12.61 -3.34 -13.28
CA PHE A 222 -11.57 -3.36 -14.32
C PHE A 222 -10.41 -4.30 -13.93
N PRO A 223 -9.51 -4.66 -14.89
CA PRO A 223 -8.44 -5.63 -14.66
C PRO A 223 -7.50 -5.30 -13.48
N ALA A 224 -6.88 -6.32 -12.89
CA ALA A 224 -6.08 -6.22 -11.66
C ALA A 224 -4.75 -5.46 -11.83
N GLU A 225 -4.31 -5.25 -13.08
CA GLU A 225 -3.08 -4.55 -13.41
C GLU A 225 -3.17 -3.04 -13.16
N ARG A 226 -4.39 -2.48 -13.18
CA ARG A 226 -4.66 -1.07 -12.91
C ARG A 226 -5.00 -0.88 -11.45
N TRP A 227 -4.48 0.14 -10.78
CA TRP A 227 -4.77 0.38 -9.36
C TRP A 227 -6.24 0.74 -9.10
N LEU A 228 -6.85 0.09 -8.11
CA LEU A 228 -8.16 0.39 -7.56
C LEU A 228 -8.02 0.69 -6.06
N ALA A 229 -8.56 1.82 -5.63
CA ALA A 229 -8.62 2.21 -4.23
C ALA A 229 -10.03 2.62 -3.83
N ALA A 230 -10.28 2.68 -2.52
CA ALA A 230 -11.54 3.19 -2.00
C ALA A 230 -11.35 4.05 -0.75
N SER A 231 -12.25 5.01 -0.54
CA SER A 231 -12.40 5.71 0.73
C SER A 231 -13.22 4.85 1.69
N CYS A 232 -12.69 4.60 2.88
CA CYS A 232 -13.32 3.84 3.95
C CYS A 232 -13.33 4.66 5.26
N HIS A 233 -14.35 4.45 6.09
CA HIS A 233 -14.57 5.16 7.35
C HIS A 233 -14.92 4.22 8.51
N ASP A 234 -15.27 2.97 8.21
CA ASP A 234 -15.71 1.97 9.19
C ASP A 234 -15.40 0.53 8.74
N ALA A 235 -15.71 -0.44 9.59
CA ALA A 235 -15.50 -1.87 9.33
C ALA A 235 -16.34 -2.41 8.15
N GLU A 236 -17.55 -1.86 7.94
CA GLU A 236 -18.42 -2.29 6.83
C GLU A 236 -17.75 -1.95 5.50
N GLU A 237 -17.29 -0.70 5.34
CA GLU A 237 -16.63 -0.23 4.14
C GLU A 237 -15.31 -0.97 3.88
N LEU A 238 -14.52 -1.29 4.92
CA LEU A 238 -13.33 -2.13 4.76
C LEU A 238 -13.69 -3.54 4.25
N ALA A 239 -14.75 -4.15 4.77
CA ALA A 239 -15.21 -5.46 4.29
C ALA A 239 -15.72 -5.40 2.84
N LEU A 240 -16.41 -4.32 2.45
CA LEU A 240 -16.85 -4.08 1.08
C LEU A 240 -15.63 -3.92 0.14
N ALA A 241 -14.62 -3.16 0.57
CA ALA A 241 -13.39 -2.95 -0.18
C ALA A 241 -12.61 -4.26 -0.39
N ALA A 242 -12.50 -5.08 0.67
CA ALA A 242 -11.90 -6.39 0.60
C ALA A 242 -12.64 -7.31 -0.39
N ARG A 243 -13.99 -7.34 -0.34
CA ARG A 243 -14.82 -8.15 -1.25
C ARG A 243 -14.73 -7.70 -2.70
N MET A 244 -14.69 -6.38 -2.94
CA MET A 244 -14.51 -5.84 -4.29
C MET A 244 -13.11 -6.16 -4.85
N GLY A 245 -12.15 -6.47 -3.98
CA GLY A 245 -10.77 -6.70 -4.38
C GLY A 245 -10.08 -5.38 -4.72
N VAL A 246 -10.26 -4.33 -3.93
CA VAL A 246 -9.44 -3.12 -4.05
C VAL A 246 -7.98 -3.44 -3.70
N ASP A 247 -7.05 -2.63 -4.19
CA ASP A 247 -5.63 -2.83 -3.96
C ASP A 247 -5.13 -2.08 -2.72
N PHE A 248 -5.78 -0.97 -2.35
CA PHE A 248 -5.55 -0.25 -1.11
C PHE A 248 -6.74 0.65 -0.73
N VAL A 249 -6.76 1.16 0.50
CA VAL A 249 -7.81 2.09 0.97
C VAL A 249 -7.22 3.36 1.57
N THR A 250 -8.09 4.36 1.73
CA THR A 250 -7.89 5.39 2.74
C THR A 250 -8.84 5.14 3.91
N LEU A 251 -8.36 5.27 5.15
CA LEU A 251 -9.16 5.16 6.37
C LEU A 251 -9.18 6.53 7.08
N SER A 252 -10.37 7.10 7.26
CA SER A 252 -10.50 8.51 7.68
C SER A 252 -11.84 8.82 8.36
N PRO A 253 -11.99 10.00 9.01
CA PRO A 253 -10.90 10.89 9.44
C PRO A 253 -10.24 10.40 10.75
N ILE A 254 -8.91 10.42 10.81
CA ILE A 254 -8.17 10.02 12.02
C ILE A 254 -8.18 11.12 13.09
N GLU A 255 -7.95 12.36 12.68
CA GLU A 255 -8.03 13.54 13.53
C GLU A 255 -9.05 14.54 12.99
N ALA A 256 -9.39 15.56 13.80
CA ALA A 256 -10.30 16.61 13.38
C ALA A 256 -9.74 17.33 12.14
N THR A 257 -10.56 17.45 11.10
CA THR A 257 -10.13 18.05 9.83
C THR A 257 -10.79 19.40 9.61
N ARG A 258 -10.09 20.34 8.98
CA ARG A 258 -10.74 21.59 8.52
C ARG A 258 -11.61 21.39 7.28
N SER A 259 -11.40 20.30 6.54
CA SER A 259 -12.18 19.99 5.33
C SER A 259 -13.58 19.45 5.66
N HIS A 260 -13.71 18.77 6.80
CA HIS A 260 -14.95 18.20 7.35
C HIS A 260 -14.94 18.34 8.88
N PRO A 261 -15.15 19.56 9.43
CA PRO A 261 -15.09 19.82 10.88
C PRO A 261 -16.23 19.16 11.69
N GLU A 262 -17.33 18.83 11.03
CA GLU A 262 -18.51 18.21 11.63
C GLU A 262 -18.38 16.70 11.87
N VAL A 263 -17.42 16.04 11.20
CA VAL A 263 -17.24 14.59 11.29
C VAL A 263 -16.44 14.25 12.54
N ARG A 264 -17.00 13.41 13.41
CA ARG A 264 -16.29 12.88 14.57
C ARG A 264 -15.12 12.01 14.11
N PRO A 265 -13.87 12.29 14.55
CA PRO A 265 -12.74 11.46 14.19
C PRO A 265 -12.85 10.04 14.73
N LEU A 266 -12.33 9.09 13.95
CA LEU A 266 -12.19 7.69 14.34
C LEU A 266 -11.20 7.54 15.50
N GLY A 267 -10.10 8.28 15.44
CA GLY A 267 -8.98 8.17 16.38
C GLY A 267 -8.03 7.02 16.04
N TRP A 268 -6.83 7.09 16.61
CA TRP A 268 -5.71 6.20 16.29
C TRP A 268 -5.90 4.77 16.80
N GLU A 269 -6.49 4.60 17.99
CA GLU A 269 -6.73 3.28 18.60
C GLU A 269 -7.75 2.50 17.77
N GLN A 270 -8.91 3.11 17.49
CA GLN A 270 -9.93 2.48 16.66
C GLN A 270 -9.43 2.21 15.24
N ALA A 271 -8.59 3.08 14.67
CA ALA A 271 -7.97 2.81 13.37
C ALA A 271 -7.08 1.57 13.41
N ALA A 272 -6.24 1.43 14.44
CA ALA A 272 -5.39 0.26 14.61
C ALA A 272 -6.22 -1.02 14.77
N GLU A 273 -7.30 -1.00 15.55
CA GLU A 273 -8.22 -2.13 15.69
C GLU A 273 -8.84 -2.54 14.34
N LEU A 274 -9.32 -1.58 13.55
CA LEU A 274 -9.91 -1.87 12.24
C LEU A 274 -8.89 -2.47 11.26
N LEU A 275 -7.63 -2.03 11.32
CA LEU A 275 -6.57 -2.51 10.43
C LEU A 275 -6.04 -3.89 10.81
N GLN A 276 -6.24 -4.37 12.06
CA GLN A 276 -5.81 -5.72 12.45
C GLN A 276 -6.44 -6.82 11.59
N ASP A 277 -7.68 -6.64 11.16
CA ASP A 277 -8.42 -7.62 10.36
C ASP A 277 -8.52 -7.23 8.88
N PHE A 278 -7.85 -6.16 8.46
CA PHE A 278 -7.80 -5.71 7.08
C PHE A 278 -6.47 -6.10 6.43
N ASP A 279 -6.54 -6.96 5.41
CA ASP A 279 -5.39 -7.62 4.78
C ASP A 279 -4.78 -6.83 3.61
N ARG A 280 -5.18 -5.58 3.40
CA ARG A 280 -4.71 -4.73 2.29
C ARG A 280 -4.06 -3.45 2.82
N PRO A 281 -3.17 -2.82 2.03
CA PRO A 281 -2.59 -1.53 2.39
C PRO A 281 -3.66 -0.47 2.69
N ALA A 282 -3.48 0.25 3.79
CA ALA A 282 -4.33 1.36 4.17
C ALA A 282 -3.50 2.62 4.39
N PHE A 283 -3.92 3.75 3.81
CA PHE A 283 -3.40 5.06 4.14
C PHE A 283 -4.33 5.76 5.13
N LEU A 284 -3.78 6.18 6.27
CA LEU A 284 -4.54 6.97 7.23
C LEU A 284 -4.71 8.40 6.70
N LEU A 285 -5.91 8.96 6.82
CA LEU A 285 -6.24 10.28 6.28
C LEU A 285 -7.05 11.09 7.30
N GLY A 286 -6.89 12.42 7.25
CA GLY A 286 -7.68 13.38 8.02
C GLY A 286 -6.87 14.00 9.16
N GLY A 287 -6.44 15.24 8.96
CA GLY A 287 -5.65 16.00 9.94
C GLY A 287 -4.16 15.67 9.96
N LEU A 288 -3.69 14.78 9.09
CA LEU A 288 -2.33 14.23 9.15
C LEU A 288 -1.32 14.98 8.27
N ASP A 289 -0.06 14.93 8.68
CA ASP A 289 1.13 15.42 7.99
C ASP A 289 2.31 14.44 8.17
N SER A 290 3.48 14.77 7.61
CA SER A 290 4.66 13.89 7.64
C SER A 290 5.15 13.50 9.05
N GLN A 291 4.80 14.23 10.11
CA GLN A 291 5.19 13.89 11.49
C GLN A 291 4.44 12.67 12.02
N HIS A 292 3.30 12.33 11.41
CA HIS A 292 2.43 11.23 11.84
C HIS A 292 2.82 9.87 11.25
N LEU A 293 3.84 9.83 10.40
CA LEU A 293 4.19 8.64 9.62
C LEU A 293 4.58 7.44 10.49
N MET A 294 5.41 7.66 11.51
CA MET A 294 5.81 6.61 12.45
C MET A 294 4.61 6.01 13.18
N ARG A 295 3.67 6.86 13.60
CA ARG A 295 2.44 6.44 14.28
C ARG A 295 1.51 5.66 13.35
N ALA A 296 1.46 6.01 12.07
CA ALA A 296 0.70 5.27 11.06
C ALA A 296 1.24 3.85 10.88
N TRP A 297 2.55 3.66 10.81
CA TRP A 297 3.14 2.33 10.74
C TRP A 297 2.86 1.49 11.98
N GLN A 298 2.96 2.09 13.16
CA GLN A 298 2.63 1.41 14.43
C GLN A 298 1.15 1.00 14.51
N ALA A 299 0.26 1.74 13.84
CA ALA A 299 -1.16 1.41 13.72
C ALA A 299 -1.46 0.35 12.63
N GLY A 300 -0.43 -0.18 11.94
CA GLY A 300 -0.60 -1.17 10.87
C GLY A 300 -0.92 -0.58 9.49
N ALA A 301 -0.76 0.73 9.31
CA ALA A 301 -1.02 1.39 8.03
C ALA A 301 0.21 1.36 7.11
N GLN A 302 -0.04 1.37 5.79
CA GLN A 302 0.98 1.59 4.76
C GLN A 302 1.70 2.94 4.96
N GLY A 303 0.95 3.94 5.42
CA GLY A 303 1.43 5.27 5.69
C GLY A 303 0.28 6.27 5.80
N ILE A 304 0.50 7.49 5.33
CA ILE A 304 -0.46 8.60 5.45
C ILE A 304 -0.89 9.13 4.08
N ALA A 305 -2.15 9.58 4.00
CA ALA A 305 -2.65 10.42 2.94
C ALA A 305 -2.97 11.81 3.48
N GLY A 306 -2.79 12.84 2.65
CA GLY A 306 -2.96 14.21 3.09
C GLY A 306 -3.09 15.19 1.95
N ILE A 307 -3.77 16.30 2.25
CA ILE A 307 -3.86 17.47 1.36
C ILE A 307 -2.80 18.47 1.80
N ARG A 308 -3.16 19.42 2.69
CA ARG A 308 -2.28 20.50 3.14
C ARG A 308 -1.02 19.99 3.84
N GLY A 309 -1.12 18.92 4.64
CA GLY A 309 0.03 18.37 5.37
C GLY A 309 1.10 17.70 4.50
N LEU A 310 0.80 17.49 3.21
CA LEU A 310 1.72 16.90 2.22
C LEU A 310 1.92 17.77 0.98
N TRP A 311 1.14 18.85 0.82
CA TRP A 311 1.29 19.78 -0.29
C TRP A 311 2.49 20.69 -0.01
N PRO A 312 3.37 20.93 -1.00
CA PRO A 312 4.49 21.85 -0.82
C PRO A 312 3.98 23.27 -0.57
N ASP A 313 4.73 24.00 0.26
CA ASP A 313 4.49 25.43 0.53
C ASP A 313 4.64 26.29 -0.73
#